data_AF-A0A7D5S3H9-F1
#
_entry.id   AF-A0A7D5S3H9-F1
#
_cell.length_a   1.000
_cell.length_b   1.000
_cell.length_c   1.000
_cell.angle_alpha   90.00
_cell.angle_beta   90.00
_cell.angle_gamma   90.00
#
_symmetry.space_group_name_H-M   'P 1'
#
loop_
_entity.id
_entity.type
_entity.pdbx_description
1 polymer ?
#
loop_
_entity_poly.entity_id
_entity_poly.type
_entity_poly.pdbx_seq_one_letter_code
_entity_poly.pdbx_strand_id
1 'polypeptide(L)' 'MMSGLNKLNVMNNQLTDVPVELSDLGRLTAFDYSGNPFSPEVQQKIMDR' A
#
# COMPACT_ATOMS: atom_id res chain seq x y z
N MET A 1 6.05 22.89 -2.17
CA MET A 1 5.92 21.95 -1.03
C MET A 1 5.29 20.68 -1.60
N MET A 2 6.00 19.55 -1.59
CA MET A 2 5.42 18.29 -2.07
C MET A 2 4.35 17.85 -1.07
N SER A 3 3.10 17.90 -1.49
CA SER A 3 1.95 17.39 -0.75
C SER A 3 2.10 15.88 -0.62
N GLY A 4 2.74 15.39 0.44
CA GLY A 4 2.89 13.95 0.65
C GLY A 4 1.52 13.25 0.65
N LEU A 5 1.46 12.05 0.05
CA LEU A 5 0.24 11.27 -0.03
C LEU A 5 -0.23 10.88 1.38
N ASN A 6 -1.49 11.19 1.69
CA ASN A 6 -2.11 10.83 2.97
C ASN A 6 -3.02 9.61 2.84
N LYS A 7 -3.61 9.39 1.65
CA LYS A 7 -4.48 8.25 1.36
C LYS A 7 -4.13 7.68 -0.01
N LEU A 8 -4.06 6.36 -0.09
CA LEU A 8 -3.85 5.61 -1.33
C LEU A 8 -4.95 4.55 -1.42
N ASN A 9 -5.67 4.53 -2.53
CA ASN A 9 -6.69 3.52 -2.80
C ASN A 9 -6.33 2.80 -4.10
N VAL A 10 -6.08 1.51 -4.00
CA VAL A 10 -5.81 0.60 -5.13
C VAL A 10 -6.77 -0.60 -5.11
N MET A 11 -7.92 -0.45 -4.45
CA MET A 11 -8.90 -1.53 -4.29
C MET A 11 -9.36 -2.10 -5.64
N ASN A 12 -9.75 -3.38 -5.64
CA ASN A 12 -10.30 -4.10 -6.79
C ASN A 12 -9.40 -4.08 -8.04
N ASN A 13 -8.10 -4.25 -7.82
CA ASN A 13 -7.13 -4.44 -8.90
C ASN A 13 -6.58 -5.87 -8.90
N GLN A 14 -5.64 -6.14 -9.80
CA GLN A 14 -4.96 -7.43 -9.93
C GLN A 14 -3.50 -7.34 -9.45
N LEU A 15 -3.23 -6.48 -8.46
CA LEU A 15 -1.89 -6.32 -7.92
C LEU A 15 -1.51 -7.54 -7.10
N THR A 16 -0.32 -8.08 -7.35
CA THR A 16 0.22 -9.24 -6.65
C THR A 16 1.35 -8.89 -5.70
N ASP A 17 1.93 -7.70 -5.80
CA ASP A 17 2.99 -7.20 -4.91
C ASP A 17 2.84 -5.68 -4.68
N VAL A 18 3.59 -5.16 -3.70
CA VAL A 18 3.75 -3.72 -3.46
C VAL A 18 5.23 -3.33 -3.46
N PRO A 19 5.58 -2.13 -3.97
CA PRO A 19 6.94 -1.62 -3.91
C PRO A 19 7.38 -1.36 -2.46
N VAL A 20 8.68 -1.50 -2.18
CA VAL A 20 9.26 -1.22 -0.85
C VAL A 20 9.18 0.28 -0.51
N GLU A 21 9.18 1.12 -1.55
CA GLU A 21 9.01 2.56 -1.48
C GLU A 21 7.63 2.98 -0.92
N LEU A 22 6.68 2.04 -0.81
CA LEU A 22 5.42 2.30 -0.12
C LEU A 22 5.65 2.65 1.36
N SER A 23 6.70 2.12 1.98
CA SER A 23 7.13 2.45 3.34
C SER A 23 7.74 3.85 3.45
N ASP A 24 8.28 4.39 2.36
CA ASP A 24 8.82 5.77 2.32
C ASP A 24 7.72 6.83 2.33
N LEU A 25 6.46 6.44 2.10
CA LEU A 25 5.30 7.32 2.20
C LEU A 25 4.92 7.57 3.67
N GLY A 26 5.82 8.20 4.45
CA GLY A 26 5.64 8.44 5.89
C GLY A 26 4.46 9.35 6.29
N ARG A 27 3.72 9.90 5.32
CA ARG A 27 2.46 10.64 5.57
C ARG A 27 1.20 9.82 5.25
N LEU A 28 1.35 8.61 4.72
CA LEU A 28 0.25 7.74 4.33
C LEU A 28 -0.43 7.19 5.58
N THR A 29 -1.64 7.65 5.83
CA THR A 29 -2.45 7.25 6.99
C THR A 29 -3.57 6.29 6.60
N ALA A 30 -3.87 6.15 5.31
CA ALA A 30 -4.83 5.16 4.81
C ALA A 30 -4.34 4.51 3.52
N PHE A 31 -4.35 3.18 3.49
CA PHE A 31 -4.12 2.39 2.29
C PHE A 31 -5.22 1.35 2.14
N ASP A 32 -6.10 1.54 1.15
CA ASP A 32 -7.10 0.53 0.79
C ASP A 32 -6.58 -0.29 -0.39
N TYR A 33 -6.38 -1.57 -0.11
CA TYR A 33 -5.81 -2.54 -1.04
C TYR A 33 -6.72 -3.76 -1.20
N SER A 34 -7.95 -3.68 -0.67
CA SER A 34 -8.95 -4.75 -0.71
C SER A 34 -9.26 -5.19 -2.13
N GLY A 35 -9.62 -6.46 -2.32
CA GLY A 35 -9.94 -7.00 -3.64
C GLY A 35 -8.74 -7.19 -4.58
N ASN A 36 -7.50 -7.12 -4.07
CA ASN A 36 -6.29 -7.53 -4.80
C ASN A 36 -5.83 -8.93 -4.35
N PRO A 37 -5.23 -9.73 -5.25
CA PRO A 37 -4.72 -11.07 -4.95
C PRO A 37 -3.36 -11.05 -4.22
N PHE A 38 -3.24 -10.31 -3.12
CA PHE A 38 -2.01 -10.29 -2.32
C PHE A 38 -1.84 -11.56 -1.49
N SER A 39 -0.68 -12.19 -1.61
CA SER A 39 -0.30 -13.32 -0.77
C SER A 39 -0.11 -12.88 0.69
N PRO A 40 -0.15 -13.80 1.67
CA PRO A 40 0.08 -13.48 3.08
C PRO A 40 1.41 -12.74 3.32
N GLU A 41 2.46 -13.08 2.57
CA GLU A 41 3.77 -12.44 2.68
C GLU A 41 3.72 -10.98 2.24
N VAL A 42 3.01 -10.67 1.16
CA VAL A 42 2.83 -9.29 0.69
C VAL A 42 1.96 -8.49 1.67
N GLN A 43 0.91 -9.12 2.22
CA GLN A 43 0.11 -8.48 3.26
C GLN A 43 0.95 -8.14 4.50
N GLN A 44 1.91 -9.00 4.87
CA GLN A 44 2.83 -8.72 5.96
C GLN A 44 3.74 -7.53 5.65
N LYS A 45 4.31 -7.43 4.42
CA LYS A 45 5.06 -6.23 3.98
C LYS A 45 4.22 -4.95 4.08
N ILE A 46 2.92 -5.05 3.80
CA ILE A 46 1.97 -3.94 3.89
C ILE A 46 1.63 -3.59 5.36
N MET A 47 1.78 -4.50 6.32
CA MET A 47 1.55 -4.20 7.74
C MET A 47 2.80 -3.68 8.44
N ASP A 48 3.98 -4.13 8.00
CA ASP A 48 5.28 -3.84 8.62
C ASP A 48 5.92 -2.51 8.17
N ARG A 49 5.13 -1.62 7.57
CA ARG A 49 5.55 -0.27 7.16
C ARG A 49 5.46 0.75 8.29
#